data_AF-A0A0D6QGW1-F1
#
_entry.id   AF-A0A0D6QGW1-F1
#
_cell.length_a   1.000
_cell.length_b   1.000
_cell.length_c   1.000
_cell.angle_alpha   90.00
_cell.angle_beta   90.00
_cell.angle_gamma   90.00
#
_symmetry.space_group_name_H-M   'P 1'
#
loop_
_entity.id
_entity.type
_entity.pdbx_description
1 polymer ?
#
loop_
_entity_poly.entity_id
_entity_poly.type
_entity_poly.pdbx_seq_one_letter_code
_entity_poly.pdbx_strand_id
1 'polypeptide(L)' 'MTLPLIAMLLGAAPLKVGDKAPDFTLPDSDGKPVSLSSLLESGPVILAFYTKAFTPG' A
#
# COMPACT_ATOMS: atom_id res chain seq x y z
N MET A 1 -17.57 -14.78 15.85
CA MET A 1 -17.86 -13.36 15.50
C MET A 1 -17.78 -13.23 14.00
N THR A 2 -18.92 -12.93 13.39
CA THR A 2 -19.23 -13.01 11.95
C THR A 2 -18.54 -11.90 11.15
N LEU A 3 -17.78 -12.28 10.13
CA LEU A 3 -17.20 -11.34 9.15
C LEU A 3 -18.33 -10.85 8.21
N PRO A 4 -18.53 -9.53 8.00
CA PRO A 4 -19.65 -9.05 7.20
C PRO A 4 -19.31 -9.14 5.71
N LEU A 5 -20.23 -9.75 4.95
CA LEU A 5 -20.18 -10.04 3.52
C LEU A 5 -20.18 -8.78 2.61
N ILE A 6 -19.96 -7.57 3.16
CA ILE A 6 -20.12 -6.27 2.47
C ILE A 6 -18.77 -5.57 2.15
N ALA A 7 -17.62 -6.02 2.69
CA ALA A 7 -16.31 -5.56 2.19
C ALA A 7 -16.02 -6.00 0.74
N MET A 8 -16.88 -6.86 0.17
CA MET A 8 -16.71 -7.54 -1.11
C MET A 8 -17.01 -6.72 -2.36
N LEU A 9 -17.46 -5.44 -2.30
CA LEU A 9 -17.83 -4.71 -3.52
C LEU A 9 -16.87 -3.60 -3.98
N LEU A 10 -16.25 -2.78 -3.11
CA LEU A 10 -15.42 -1.63 -3.57
C LEU A 10 -14.34 -1.11 -2.59
N GLY A 11 -14.12 -1.73 -1.44
CA GLY A 11 -13.24 -1.18 -0.39
C GLY A 11 -12.37 -2.23 0.27
N ALA A 12 -11.05 -2.08 0.12
CA ALA A 12 -10.06 -2.95 0.74
C ALA A 12 -10.34 -3.05 2.25
N ALA A 13 -10.45 -4.28 2.76
CA ALA A 13 -10.56 -4.52 4.19
C ALA A 13 -9.34 -3.92 4.91
N PRO A 14 -9.52 -3.32 6.11
CA PRO A 14 -8.40 -2.78 6.86
C PRO A 14 -7.38 -3.88 7.17
N LEU A 15 -6.11 -3.63 6.86
CA LEU A 15 -5.03 -4.55 7.16
C LEU A 15 -4.73 -4.53 8.66
N LYS A 16 -4.51 -5.70 9.24
CA LYS A 16 -4.00 -5.87 10.61
C LYS A 16 -2.56 -6.37 10.59
N VAL A 17 -1.89 -6.25 11.73
CA VAL A 17 -0.54 -6.79 11.92
C VAL A 17 -0.52 -8.29 11.62
N GLY A 18 0.47 -8.72 10.84
CA GLY A 18 0.62 -10.10 10.37
C GLY A 18 -0.09 -10.42 9.06
N ASP A 19 -0.98 -9.54 8.57
CA ASP A 19 -1.52 -9.69 7.22
C ASP A 19 -0.42 -9.44 6.18
N LYS A 20 -0.47 -10.20 5.09
CA LYS A 20 0.37 -9.93 3.93
C LYS A 20 -0.08 -8.61 3.30
N ALA A 21 0.85 -7.68 3.12
CA ALA A 21 0.59 -6.44 2.40
C ALA A 21 0.14 -6.75 0.96
N PRO A 22 -0.97 -6.16 0.47
CA PRO A 22 -1.37 -6.24 -0.93
C PRO A 22 -0.27 -5.65 -1.81
N ASP A 23 -0.03 -6.28 -2.96
CA ASP A 23 0.89 -5.71 -3.95
C ASP A 23 0.27 -4.46 -4.56
N PHE A 24 1.11 -3.49 -4.89
CA PHE A 24 0.73 -2.25 -5.56
C PHE A 24 1.89 -1.76 -6.41
N THR A 25 1.57 -0.99 -7.44
CA THR A 25 2.55 -0.33 -8.30
C THR A 25 2.27 1.16 -8.33
N LEU A 26 3.29 1.96 -8.05
CA LEU A 26 3.23 3.42 -8.08
C LEU A 26 4.40 3.96 -8.91
N PRO A 27 4.24 5.13 -9.54
CA PRO A 27 5.38 5.83 -10.12
C PRO A 27 6.33 6.32 -9.02
N ASP A 28 7.63 6.21 -9.27
CA ASP A 28 8.64 6.95 -8.50
C ASP A 28 8.70 8.42 -8.91
N SER A 29 9.68 9.16 -8.37
CA SER A 29 9.89 10.59 -8.67
C SER A 29 10.23 10.88 -10.14
N ASP A 30 10.73 9.89 -10.89
CA ASP A 30 11.01 9.98 -12.33
C ASP A 30 9.82 9.50 -13.18
N GLY A 31 8.72 9.06 -12.55
CA GLY A 31 7.57 8.47 -13.22
C GLY A 31 7.74 6.98 -13.58
N LYS A 32 8.83 6.33 -13.16
CA LYS A 32 9.06 4.92 -13.44
C LYS A 32 8.18 4.06 -12.53
N PRO A 33 7.53 3.01 -13.06
CA PRO A 33 6.72 2.13 -12.25
C PRO A 33 7.58 1.31 -11.29
N VAL A 34 7.22 1.33 -10.01
CA VAL A 34 7.84 0.52 -8.94
C VAL A 34 6.75 -0.26 -8.23
N SER A 35 6.93 -1.58 -8.08
CA SER A 35 6.01 -2.45 -7.33
C SER A 35 6.54 -2.76 -5.93
N LEU A 36 5.63 -3.02 -4.99
CA LEU A 36 6.02 -3.50 -3.66
C LEU A 36 6.77 -4.84 -3.76
N SER A 37 6.28 -5.75 -4.62
CA SER A 37 6.89 -7.05 -4.85
C SER A 37 8.37 -6.97 -5.25
N SER A 38 8.77 -6.06 -6.15
CA SER A 38 10.16 -5.93 -6.58
C SER A 38 11.08 -5.38 -5.50
N LEU A 39 10.59 -4.45 -4.67
CA LEU A 39 11.35 -3.92 -3.54
C LEU A 39 11.60 -4.97 -2.46
N LEU A 40 10.61 -5.83 -2.21
CA LEU A 40 10.72 -6.92 -1.24
C LEU A 40 11.77 -7.98 -1.61
N GLU A 41 12.13 -8.11 -2.90
CA GLU A 41 13.24 -8.98 -3.33
C GLU A 41 14.60 -8.49 -2.81
N SER A 42 14.74 -7.17 -2.62
CA SER A 42 15.97 -6.55 -2.11
C SER A 42 16.03 -6.51 -0.59
N GLY A 43 14.89 -6.62 0.09
CA GLY A 43 14.84 -6.61 1.55
C GLY A 43 13.53 -6.06 2.13
N PRO A 44 13.46 -5.87 3.46
CA PRO A 44 12.27 -5.33 4.12
C PRO A 44 11.99 -3.89 3.67
N VAL A 45 10.70 -3.57 3.54
CA VAL A 45 10.22 -2.26 3.07
C VAL A 45 9.46 -1.55 4.19
N ILE A 46 9.74 -0.27 4.38
CA ILE A 46 8.96 0.64 5.24
C ILE A 46 8.12 1.53 4.33
N LEU A 47 6.79 1.51 4.51
CA LEU A 47 5.86 2.36 3.79
C LEU A 47 5.42 3.53 4.68
N ALA A 48 5.64 4.76 4.21
CA ALA A 48 5.24 5.98 4.90
C ALA A 48 4.32 6.82 4.01
N PHE A 49 3.21 7.30 4.57
CA PHE A 49 2.27 8.19 3.89
C PHE A 49 2.51 9.63 4.32
N TYR A 50 2.97 10.48 3.39
CA TYR A 50 3.17 11.91 3.63
C TYR A 50 1.97 12.71 3.10
N THR A 51 1.05 13.06 3.99
CA THR A 51 -0.01 14.02 3.67
C THR A 51 0.63 15.39 3.43
N LYS A 52 0.17 16.14 2.41
CA LYS A 52 0.68 17.48 2.06
C LYS A 52 2.12 17.53 1.50
N ALA A 53 2.62 16.43 0.93
CA ALA A 53 3.95 16.40 0.29
C ALA A 53 4.18 17.47 -0.79
N PHE A 54 3.10 18.06 -1.34
CA PHE A 54 3.15 19.05 -2.42
C PHE A 54 2.54 20.42 -2.04
N THR A 55 2.44 20.75 -0.75
CA THR A 55 1.93 22.07 -0.34
C THR A 55 3.04 22.96 0.23
N PRO A 56 3.00 24.30 0.00
CA PRO A 56 4.06 25.22 0.46
C PRO A 56 4.23 25.35 1.99
N GLY A 57 3.24 24.93 2.78
CA GLY A 57 3.20 25.20 4.22
C GLY A 57 2.49 26.52 4.54
#